data_AF-A0A382UMU7-F1
#
_entry.id   AF-A0A382UMU7-F1
#
_cell.length_a   1.000
_cell.length_b   1.000
_cell.length_c   1.000
_cell.angle_alpha   90.00
_cell.angle_beta   90.00
_cell.angle_gamma   90.00
#
_symmetry.space_group_name_H-M   'P 1'
#
loop_
_entity.id
_entity.type
_entity.pdbx_description
1 polymer ?
#
loop_
_entity_poly.entity_id
_entity_poly.type
_entity_poly.pdbx_seq_one_letter_code
_entity_poly.pdbx_strand_id
1 'polypeptide(L)'
;MGFTLIELLVVIAIIAILAALLLPALAKAKELATGARCQGNQKQLSLGWHMYADDHDSVMVGGNNHGGPFDWSMPPRNSSANRSKYIEGVKEGIRAGKLFPYVNNSDCYHCPGDGRVRRENVSKGLAFDSYSIAGALNGEHSAIAIKKYAQIKRPSSKYVFVERADFRGWNIG
;
A
#
# COMPACT_ATOMS: atom_id res chain seq x y z
N MET A 1 33.47 -12.50 47.83
CA MET A 1 32.23 -13.30 48.00
C MET A 1 31.61 -13.41 46.63
N GLY A 2 31.89 -14.50 45.91
CA GLY A 2 31.53 -14.66 44.51
C GLY A 2 30.03 -14.91 44.34
N PHE A 3 29.46 -14.35 43.28
CA PHE A 3 28.10 -14.64 42.86
C PHE A 3 27.97 -16.14 42.60
N THR A 4 26.93 -16.78 43.14
CA THR A 4 26.78 -18.23 42.99
C THR A 4 26.19 -18.55 41.61
N LEU A 5 26.59 -19.68 41.01
CA LEU A 5 26.06 -20.11 39.72
C LEU A 5 24.53 -20.31 39.75
N ILE A 6 23.97 -20.67 40.91
CA ILE A 6 22.53 -20.88 41.09
C ILE A 6 21.74 -19.56 41.09
N GLU A 7 22.29 -18.48 41.66
CA GLU A 7 21.68 -17.15 41.61
C GLU A 7 21.63 -16.64 40.16
N LEU A 8 22.65 -16.94 39.35
CA LEU A 8 22.63 -16.58 37.93
C LEU A 8 21.58 -17.39 37.16
N LEU A 9 21.46 -18.68 37.49
CA LEU A 9 20.55 -19.61 36.81
C LEU A 9 19.07 -19.30 37.07
N VAL A 10 18.71 -18.89 38.28
CA VAL A 10 17.32 -18.49 38.58
C VAL A 10 16.93 -17.20 37.84
N VAL A 11 17.86 -16.25 37.72
CA VAL A 11 17.61 -14.97 37.02
C VAL A 11 17.33 -15.20 35.53
N ILE A 12 18.15 -16.01 34.86
CA ILE A 12 17.91 -16.33 33.44
C ILE A 12 16.61 -17.11 33.24
N ALA A 13 16.23 -17.98 34.18
CA ALA A 13 14.98 -18.73 34.12
C ALA A 13 13.76 -17.80 34.19
N ILE A 14 13.78 -16.81 35.08
CA ILE A 14 12.71 -15.81 35.19
C ILE A 14 12.64 -14.94 33.93
N ILE A 15 13.78 -14.47 33.42
CA ILE A 15 13.83 -13.69 32.16
C ILE A 15 13.27 -14.49 30.99
N ALA A 16 13.59 -15.79 30.90
CA ALA A 16 13.09 -16.67 29.83
C ALA A 16 11.56 -16.83 29.89
N ILE A 17 10.98 -17.00 31.07
CA ILE A 17 9.52 -17.09 31.25
C ILE A 17 8.84 -15.78 30.83
N LEU A 18 9.36 -14.64 31.29
CA LEU A 18 8.82 -13.33 30.93
C LEU A 18 8.92 -13.07 29.43
N ALA A 19 10.07 -13.37 28.82
CA ALA A 19 10.25 -13.23 27.37
C ALA A 19 9.30 -14.13 26.57
N ALA A 20 9.09 -15.38 27.00
CA ALA A 20 8.19 -16.33 26.34
C ALA A 20 6.72 -15.83 26.31
N LEU A 21 6.28 -15.10 27.33
CA LEU A 21 4.94 -14.49 27.37
C LEU A 21 4.87 -13.18 26.55
N LEU A 22 5.97 -12.44 26.44
CA LEU A 22 6.03 -11.16 25.72
C LEU A 22 6.11 -11.33 24.19
N LEU A 23 6.80 -12.35 23.69
CA LEU A 23 6.94 -12.61 22.25
C LEU A 23 5.60 -12.75 21.50
N PRO A 24 4.62 -13.57 21.94
CA PRO A 24 3.34 -13.68 21.25
C PRO A 24 2.51 -12.39 21.34
N ALA A 25 2.58 -11.67 22.46
CA ALA A 25 1.90 -10.39 22.62
C ALA A 25 2.47 -9.32 21.67
N LEU A 26 3.81 -9.25 21.55
CA LEU A 26 4.50 -8.33 20.65
C LEU A 26 4.22 -8.64 19.17
N ALA A 27 4.16 -9.92 18.80
CA ALA A 27 3.81 -10.33 17.44
C ALA A 27 2.41 -9.82 17.04
N LYS A 28 1.41 -10.01 17.93
CA LYS A 28 0.05 -9.50 17.72
C LYS A 28 -0.02 -7.97 17.67
N ALA A 29 0.70 -7.29 18.56
CA ALA A 29 0.77 -5.83 18.57
C ALA A 29 1.35 -5.29 17.26
N LYS A 30 2.39 -5.93 16.73
CA LYS A 30 3.00 -5.57 15.45
C LYS A 30 2.05 -5.76 14.26
N GLU A 31 1.27 -6.83 14.25
CA GLU A 31 0.26 -7.08 13.21
C GLU A 31 -0.82 -5.99 13.22
N LEU A 32 -1.36 -5.66 14.39
CA LEU A 32 -2.36 -4.59 14.55
C LEU A 32 -1.81 -3.22 14.12
N ALA A 33 -0.58 -2.90 14.53
CA ALA A 33 0.08 -1.65 14.12
C ALA A 33 0.31 -1.59 12.60
N THR A 34 0.64 -2.72 11.98
CA THR A 34 0.81 -2.84 10.53
C THR A 34 -0.52 -2.59 9.81
N GLY A 35 -1.60 -3.23 10.26
CA GLY A 35 -2.95 -3.03 9.73
C GLY A 35 -3.43 -1.58 9.87
N ALA A 36 -3.23 -0.97 11.04
CA ALA A 36 -3.58 0.44 11.29
C ALA A 36 -2.83 1.38 10.33
N ARG A 37 -1.56 1.11 10.04
CA ARG A 37 -0.78 1.89 9.09
C ARG A 37 -1.30 1.74 7.66
N CYS A 38 -1.66 0.52 7.24
CA CYS A 38 -2.24 0.29 5.91
C CYS A 38 -3.61 0.97 5.73
N GLN A 39 -4.44 0.97 6.77
CA GLN A 39 -5.72 1.71 6.76
C GLN A 39 -5.49 3.23 6.73
N GLY A 40 -4.51 3.74 7.47
CA GLY A 40 -4.11 5.14 7.42
C GLY A 40 -3.65 5.58 6.02
N ASN A 41 -2.86 4.73 5.36
CA ASN A 41 -2.42 4.93 3.98
C ASN A 41 -3.61 5.00 3.01
N GLN A 42 -4.54 4.03 3.08
CA GLN A 42 -5.76 4.05 2.25
C GLN A 42 -6.59 5.31 2.49
N LYS A 43 -6.75 5.73 3.75
CA LYS A 43 -7.47 6.96 4.09
C LYS A 43 -6.83 8.18 3.42
N GLN A 44 -5.49 8.29 3.45
CA GLN A 44 -4.79 9.39 2.78
C GLN A 44 -4.98 9.37 1.26
N LEU A 45 -4.92 8.18 0.64
CA LEU A 45 -5.20 8.02 -0.78
C LEU A 45 -6.65 8.40 -1.14
N SER A 46 -7.63 7.96 -0.34
CA SER A 46 -9.05 8.30 -0.51
C SER A 46 -9.31 9.80 -0.39
N LEU A 47 -8.67 10.47 0.57
CA LEU A 47 -8.78 11.92 0.72
C LEU A 47 -8.19 12.63 -0.50
N GLY A 48 -6.97 12.26 -0.92
CA GLY A 48 -6.35 12.85 -2.10
C GLY A 48 -7.19 12.62 -3.37
N TRP A 49 -7.86 11.47 -3.48
CA TRP A 49 -8.72 11.15 -4.60
C TRP A 49 -9.99 12.01 -4.62
N HIS A 50 -10.58 12.30 -3.46
CA HIS A 50 -11.69 13.25 -3.36
C HIS A 50 -11.27 14.68 -3.68
N MET A 51 -10.10 15.11 -3.19
CA MET A 51 -9.57 16.45 -3.49
C MET A 51 -9.32 16.63 -4.99
N TYR A 52 -8.73 15.62 -5.65
CA TYR A 52 -8.59 15.63 -7.10
C TYR A 52 -9.94 15.80 -7.80
N ALA A 53 -10.96 15.04 -7.40
CA ALA A 53 -12.27 15.13 -8.03
C ALA A 53 -12.90 16.52 -7.85
N ASP A 54 -12.70 17.17 -6.70
CA ASP A 54 -13.19 18.51 -6.42
C ASP A 54 -12.55 19.55 -7.37
N ASP A 55 -11.23 19.49 -7.52
CA ASP A 55 -10.46 20.41 -8.37
C ASP A 55 -10.64 20.20 -9.89
N HIS A 56 -11.20 19.05 -10.29
CA HIS A 56 -11.32 18.63 -11.70
C HIS A 56 -12.77 18.42 -12.15
N ASP A 57 -13.71 19.31 -11.80
CA ASP A 57 -15.13 19.27 -12.24
C ASP A 57 -15.83 17.93 -11.93
N SER A 58 -15.51 17.36 -10.76
CA SER A 58 -15.94 16.03 -10.30
C SER A 58 -15.42 14.85 -11.12
N VAL A 59 -14.47 15.08 -12.03
CA VAL A 59 -13.80 14.01 -12.79
C VAL A 59 -12.79 13.31 -11.89
N MET A 60 -12.87 11.99 -11.83
CA MET A 60 -12.04 11.20 -10.93
C MET A 60 -10.78 10.70 -11.64
N VAL A 61 -9.70 10.45 -10.89
CA VAL A 61 -8.61 9.62 -11.43
C VAL A 61 -9.07 8.18 -11.58
N GLY A 62 -8.56 7.54 -12.62
CA GLY A 62 -8.77 6.11 -12.88
C GLY A 62 -7.69 5.24 -12.22
N GLY A 63 -7.93 3.93 -12.14
CA GLY A 63 -7.01 2.93 -11.59
C GLY A 63 -5.94 2.40 -12.55
N ASN A 64 -5.95 2.83 -13.81
CA ASN A 64 -4.94 2.52 -14.80
C ASN A 64 -3.59 3.14 -14.45
N ASN A 65 -2.56 2.52 -15.00
CA ASN A 65 -1.17 2.93 -14.87
C ASN A 65 -0.42 2.75 -16.20
N HIS A 66 -1.09 3.00 -17.32
CA HIS A 66 -0.56 2.85 -18.68
C HIS A 66 -0.01 4.17 -19.25
N GLY A 67 0.00 5.23 -18.45
CA GLY A 67 0.43 6.57 -18.89
C GLY A 67 -0.70 7.39 -19.49
N GLY A 68 -1.94 7.05 -19.18
CA GLY A 68 -3.13 7.78 -19.60
C GLY A 68 -3.26 9.15 -18.91
N PRO A 69 -4.09 10.05 -19.48
CA PRO A 69 -4.25 11.41 -18.98
C PRO A 69 -4.85 11.52 -17.57
N PHE A 70 -5.46 10.44 -17.07
CA PHE A 70 -6.17 10.40 -15.78
C PHE A 70 -5.67 9.29 -14.85
N ASP A 71 -4.51 8.70 -15.17
CA ASP A 71 -3.96 7.59 -14.41
C ASP A 71 -3.50 8.08 -13.03
N TRP A 72 -3.96 7.40 -11.98
CA TRP A 72 -3.60 7.72 -10.61
C TRP A 72 -2.10 7.57 -10.32
N SER A 73 -1.43 6.63 -11.00
CA SER A 73 0.01 6.40 -10.96
C SER A 73 0.54 6.08 -12.37
N MET A 74 1.77 6.48 -12.67
CA MET A 74 2.41 6.13 -13.95
C MET A 74 3.10 4.77 -13.85
N PRO A 75 3.34 4.07 -14.98
CA PRO A 75 4.10 2.84 -14.95
C PRO A 75 5.51 3.07 -14.40
N PRO A 76 6.14 2.05 -13.82
CA PRO A 76 7.50 2.10 -13.33
C PRO A 76 8.46 2.59 -14.42
N ARG A 77 9.26 3.62 -14.13
CA ARG A 77 10.21 4.19 -15.10
C ARG A 77 11.47 3.35 -15.31
N ASN A 78 11.65 2.29 -14.53
CA ASN A 78 12.82 1.41 -14.58
C ASN A 78 12.43 -0.05 -14.30
N SER A 79 12.75 -0.96 -15.23
CA SER A 79 12.53 -2.40 -15.13
C SER A 79 13.80 -3.14 -14.70
N SER A 80 14.46 -2.67 -13.64
CA SER A 80 15.71 -3.26 -13.15
C SER A 80 15.48 -4.60 -12.45
N ALA A 81 16.37 -5.57 -12.66
CA ALA A 81 16.43 -6.78 -11.84
C ALA A 81 16.90 -6.52 -10.40
N ASN A 82 17.43 -5.32 -10.12
CA ASN A 82 17.80 -4.90 -8.77
C ASN A 82 16.58 -4.31 -8.03
N ARG A 83 16.23 -4.91 -6.89
CA ARG A 83 15.06 -4.52 -6.08
C ARG A 83 15.04 -3.04 -5.70
N SER A 84 16.16 -2.48 -5.26
CA SER A 84 16.20 -1.10 -4.79
C SER A 84 15.93 -0.12 -5.95
N LYS A 85 16.54 -0.39 -7.11
CA LYS A 85 16.34 0.41 -8.33
C LYS A 85 14.92 0.28 -8.89
N TYR A 86 14.34 -0.91 -8.78
CA TYR A 86 12.96 -1.16 -9.16
C TYR A 86 11.99 -0.34 -8.31
N ILE A 87 12.10 -0.44 -6.98
CA ILE A 87 11.24 0.30 -6.05
C ILE A 87 11.36 1.81 -6.29
N GLU A 88 12.57 2.30 -6.53
CA GLU A 88 12.80 3.70 -6.90
C GLU A 88 12.06 4.08 -8.19
N GLY A 89 12.15 3.26 -9.25
CA GLY A 89 11.42 3.47 -10.50
C GLY A 89 9.89 3.45 -10.35
N VAL A 90 9.36 2.66 -9.40
CA VAL A 90 7.94 2.71 -9.05
C VAL A 90 7.57 4.00 -8.33
N LYS A 91 8.38 4.41 -7.36
CA LYS A 91 8.15 5.68 -6.64
C LYS A 91 8.20 6.87 -7.60
N GLU A 92 9.07 6.85 -8.61
CA GLU A 92 9.07 7.84 -9.68
C GLU A 92 7.79 7.83 -10.52
N GLY A 93 7.27 6.63 -10.87
CA GLY A 93 5.99 6.49 -11.54
C GLY A 93 4.82 7.04 -10.71
N ILE A 94 4.81 6.73 -9.41
CA ILE A 94 3.84 7.26 -8.46
C ILE A 94 3.92 8.79 -8.42
N ARG A 95 5.12 9.37 -8.29
CA ARG A 95 5.34 10.83 -8.26
C ARG A 95 4.85 11.54 -9.52
N ALA A 96 4.91 10.86 -10.66
CA ALA A 96 4.42 11.38 -11.94
C ALA A 96 2.92 11.17 -12.16
N GLY A 97 2.25 10.40 -11.30
CA GLY A 97 0.81 10.13 -11.35
C GLY A 97 -0.04 11.34 -10.95
N LYS A 98 -1.31 11.36 -11.39
CA LYS A 98 -2.23 12.47 -11.14
C LYS A 98 -2.68 12.60 -9.69
N LEU A 99 -2.63 11.51 -8.92
CA LEU A 99 -3.03 11.52 -7.52
C LEU A 99 -1.94 12.04 -6.59
N PHE A 100 -0.67 11.95 -6.99
CA PHE A 100 0.46 12.25 -6.11
C PHE A 100 0.50 13.69 -5.56
N PRO A 101 0.18 14.75 -6.32
CA PRO A 101 0.16 16.12 -5.79
C PRO A 101 -0.74 16.31 -4.57
N TYR A 102 -1.79 15.51 -4.43
CA TYR A 102 -2.77 15.59 -3.34
C TYR A 102 -2.39 14.75 -2.12
N VAL A 103 -1.58 13.70 -2.30
CA VAL A 103 -1.12 12.80 -1.23
C VAL A 103 0.25 13.23 -0.72
N ASN A 104 1.11 13.72 -1.62
CA ASN A 104 2.48 14.18 -1.40
C ASN A 104 3.39 13.18 -0.65
N ASN A 105 3.06 11.88 -0.73
CA ASN A 105 3.83 10.82 -0.08
C ASN A 105 3.73 9.52 -0.89
N SER A 106 4.86 9.07 -1.43
CA SER A 106 4.93 7.84 -2.25
C SER A 106 4.80 6.58 -1.40
N ASP A 107 5.14 6.63 -0.11
CA ASP A 107 5.08 5.47 0.77
C ASP A 107 3.65 5.10 1.16
N CYS A 108 2.68 6.01 0.95
CA CYS A 108 1.27 5.75 1.18
C CYS A 108 0.65 4.82 0.14
N TYR A 109 1.32 4.57 -0.98
CA TYR A 109 0.87 3.63 -2.01
C TYR A 109 1.22 2.17 -1.67
N HIS A 110 2.05 1.96 -0.64
CA HIS A 110 2.48 0.65 -0.17
C HIS A 110 1.94 0.34 1.22
N CYS A 111 1.41 -0.86 1.42
CA CYS A 111 1.05 -1.38 2.73
C CYS A 111 2.27 -2.08 3.34
N PRO A 112 2.74 -1.71 4.56
CA PRO A 112 3.86 -2.42 5.19
C PRO A 112 3.59 -3.90 5.50
N GLY A 113 2.32 -4.32 5.48
CA GLY A 113 1.90 -5.72 5.56
C GLY A 113 2.09 -6.49 4.25
N ASP A 114 2.24 -5.80 3.13
CA ASP A 114 2.47 -6.40 1.83
C ASP A 114 3.91 -6.94 1.73
N GLY A 115 4.03 -8.27 1.85
CA GLY A 115 5.30 -8.97 1.79
C GLY A 115 5.88 -9.12 0.38
N ARG A 116 5.20 -8.64 -0.69
CA ARG A 116 5.67 -8.84 -2.07
C ARG A 116 7.03 -8.18 -2.31
N VAL A 117 7.28 -7.02 -1.70
CA VAL A 117 8.60 -6.35 -1.72
C VAL A 117 9.73 -7.17 -1.10
N ARG A 118 9.41 -8.19 -0.28
CA ARG A 118 10.38 -9.09 0.35
C ARG A 118 10.72 -10.32 -0.50
N ARG A 119 10.00 -10.57 -1.61
CA ARG A 119 10.26 -11.71 -2.50
C ARG A 119 11.60 -11.55 -3.22
N GLU A 120 12.39 -12.62 -3.31
CA GLU A 120 13.73 -12.60 -3.91
C GLU A 120 13.71 -12.36 -5.42
N ASN A 121 12.70 -12.87 -6.12
CA ASN A 121 12.59 -12.74 -7.58
C ASN A 121 11.92 -11.43 -7.99
N VAL A 122 12.73 -10.46 -8.37
CA VAL A 122 12.29 -9.15 -8.90
C VAL A 122 11.58 -9.29 -10.26
N SER A 123 11.95 -10.29 -11.06
CA SER A 123 11.50 -10.46 -12.45
C SER A 123 10.08 -11.02 -12.61
N LYS A 124 9.42 -11.48 -11.52
CA LYS A 124 8.03 -11.96 -11.56
C LYS A 124 7.34 -11.63 -10.24
N GLY A 125 6.36 -10.73 -10.26
CA GLY A 125 5.45 -10.57 -9.12
C GLY A 125 5.79 -9.47 -8.12
N LEU A 126 6.77 -8.60 -8.39
CA LEU A 126 7.19 -7.55 -7.45
C LEU A 126 6.29 -6.31 -7.61
N ALA A 127 5.29 -6.13 -6.76
CA ALA A 127 4.50 -4.89 -6.74
C ALA A 127 4.87 -4.08 -5.49
N PHE A 128 5.12 -2.78 -5.65
CA PHE A 128 5.29 -1.85 -4.51
C PHE A 128 3.96 -1.19 -4.17
N ASP A 129 3.16 -0.92 -5.20
CA ASP A 129 1.75 -0.57 -5.14
C ASP A 129 0.92 -1.71 -4.51
N SER A 130 0.47 -1.51 -3.28
CA SER A 130 -0.35 -2.49 -2.55
C SER A 130 -1.85 -2.29 -2.78
N TYR A 131 -2.23 -1.12 -3.26
CA TYR A 131 -3.63 -0.74 -3.46
C TYR A 131 -3.97 -0.65 -4.96
N SER A 132 -5.23 -0.85 -5.28
CA SER A 132 -5.82 -0.68 -6.61
C SER A 132 -7.07 0.20 -6.49
N ILE A 133 -7.32 1.05 -7.48
CA ILE A 133 -8.59 1.76 -7.63
C ILE A 133 -9.53 0.88 -8.45
N ALA A 134 -10.81 0.81 -8.09
CA ALA A 134 -11.78 0.03 -8.86
C ALA A 134 -11.83 0.47 -10.34
N GLY A 135 -11.45 -0.40 -11.28
CA GLY A 135 -11.33 -0.13 -12.72
C GLY A 135 -12.62 0.22 -13.49
N ALA A 136 -13.75 0.47 -12.82
CA ALA A 136 -14.93 1.10 -13.43
C ALA A 136 -14.90 2.63 -13.33
N LEU A 137 -14.01 3.15 -12.48
CA LEU A 137 -13.85 4.58 -12.24
C LEU A 137 -13.09 5.25 -13.39
N ASN A 138 -13.52 6.46 -13.70
CA ASN A 138 -13.09 7.25 -14.85
C ASN A 138 -13.26 6.58 -16.23
N GLY A 139 -14.15 5.59 -16.33
CA GLY A 139 -14.50 4.98 -17.62
C GLY A 139 -13.48 3.98 -18.17
N GLU A 140 -12.65 3.40 -17.31
CA GLU A 140 -11.62 2.43 -17.71
C GLU A 140 -12.19 1.11 -18.21
N HIS A 141 -13.39 0.73 -17.76
CA HIS A 141 -14.16 -0.38 -18.31
C HIS A 141 -15.39 0.12 -19.09
N SER A 142 -15.49 -0.27 -20.36
CA SER A 142 -16.54 0.17 -21.29
C SER A 142 -17.98 -0.23 -20.88
N ALA A 143 -18.14 -1.28 -20.08
CA ALA A 143 -19.46 -1.78 -19.67
C ALA A 143 -20.10 -0.96 -18.53
N ILE A 144 -19.31 -0.31 -17.66
CA ILE A 144 -19.77 0.50 -16.52
C ILE A 144 -18.80 1.68 -16.38
N ALA A 145 -19.03 2.75 -17.14
CA ALA A 145 -18.17 3.92 -17.12
C ALA A 145 -18.71 4.99 -16.16
N ILE A 146 -18.11 5.10 -14.97
CA ILE A 146 -18.39 6.17 -14.01
C ILE A 146 -17.30 7.23 -14.14
N LYS A 147 -17.59 8.33 -14.85
CA LYS A 147 -16.62 9.41 -15.11
C LYS A 147 -16.61 10.49 -14.03
N LYS A 148 -17.77 10.74 -13.43
CA LYS A 148 -17.91 11.76 -12.39
C LYS A 148 -18.24 11.18 -11.03
N TYR A 149 -17.75 11.82 -9.97
CA TYR A 149 -18.04 11.43 -8.58
C TYR A 149 -19.54 11.35 -8.29
N ALA A 150 -20.32 12.29 -8.80
CA ALA A 150 -21.78 12.34 -8.64
C ALA A 150 -22.52 11.11 -9.21
N GLN A 151 -21.90 10.34 -10.11
CA GLN A 151 -22.50 9.14 -10.68
C GLN A 151 -22.37 7.91 -9.75
N ILE A 152 -21.57 7.99 -8.68
CA ILE A 152 -21.41 6.91 -7.71
C ILE A 152 -22.66 6.84 -6.83
N LYS A 153 -23.42 5.76 -6.95
CA LYS A 153 -24.56 5.48 -6.08
C LYS A 153 -24.07 5.11 -4.67
N ARG A 154 -24.51 5.86 -3.65
CA ARG A 154 -24.20 5.62 -2.22
C ARG A 154 -22.70 5.61 -1.92
N PRO A 155 -21.97 6.72 -2.15
CA PRO A 155 -20.50 6.77 -2.04
C PRO A 155 -19.99 6.38 -0.66
N SER A 156 -20.74 6.70 0.41
CA SER A 156 -20.39 6.34 1.80
C SER A 156 -20.34 4.83 2.08
N SER A 157 -20.91 4.01 1.21
CA SER A 157 -20.94 2.54 1.35
C SER A 157 -19.96 1.82 0.42
N LYS A 158 -19.11 2.56 -0.30
CA LYS A 158 -18.22 2.02 -1.33
C LYS A 158 -16.76 2.31 -1.00
N TYR A 159 -15.92 1.31 -1.22
CA TYR A 159 -14.47 1.44 -1.15
C TYR A 159 -13.94 1.80 -2.54
N VAL A 160 -13.19 2.90 -2.62
CA VAL A 160 -12.51 3.34 -3.86
C VAL A 160 -11.20 2.58 -4.04
N PHE A 161 -10.43 2.47 -2.96
CA PHE A 161 -9.18 1.73 -2.91
C PHE A 161 -9.41 0.37 -2.28
N VAL A 162 -8.92 -0.66 -2.95
CA VAL A 162 -8.92 -2.04 -2.44
C VAL A 162 -7.49 -2.52 -2.41
N GLU A 163 -7.08 -3.16 -1.33
CA GLU A 163 -5.82 -3.89 -1.31
C GLU A 163 -5.95 -5.08 -2.24
N ARG A 164 -5.18 -5.07 -3.33
CA ARG A 164 -5.28 -6.07 -4.39
C ARG A 164 -3.89 -6.56 -4.72
N ALA A 165 -3.82 -7.82 -5.15
CA ALA A 165 -2.69 -8.34 -5.88
C ALA A 165 -3.16 -8.74 -7.27
N ASP A 166 -2.70 -8.01 -8.29
CA ASP A 166 -2.79 -8.49 -9.65
C ASP A 166 -1.81 -9.66 -9.86
N PHE A 167 -2.24 -10.68 -10.61
CA PHE A 167 -1.42 -11.85 -10.95
C PHE A 167 -0.22 -11.51 -11.83
N ARG A 168 -0.20 -10.34 -12.47
CA ARG A 168 0.85 -9.84 -13.37
C ARG A 168 2.05 -9.23 -12.64
N GLY A 169 1.97 -9.10 -11.32
CA GLY A 169 3.07 -8.61 -10.49
C GLY A 169 3.16 -7.10 -10.32
N TRP A 170 2.11 -6.38 -10.70
CA TRP A 170 1.92 -4.94 -10.56
C TRP A 170 0.42 -4.66 -10.44
N ASN A 171 -0.03 -3.72 -9.62
CA ASN A 171 -1.46 -3.47 -9.50
C ASN A 171 -1.95 -2.58 -10.65
N ILE A 172 -2.60 -3.21 -11.63
CA ILE A 172 -3.52 -2.52 -12.53
C ILE A 172 -4.86 -2.46 -11.77
N GLY A 173 -5.48 -1.28 -11.68
CA GLY A 173 -6.73 -1.03 -10.94
C GLY A 173 -7.75 -2.17 -11.01
#